data_AF-A0A6A6F5T5-F1
#
_entry.id   AF-A0A6A6F5T5-F1
#
_cell.length_a   1.000
_cell.length_b   1.000
_cell.length_c   1.000
_cell.angle_alpha   90.00
_cell.angle_beta   90.00
_cell.angle_gamma   90.00
#
_symmetry.space_group_name_H-M   'P 1'
#
loop_
_entity.id
_entity.type
_entity.pdbx_description
1 polymer ?
#
loop_
_entity_poly.entity_id
_entity_poly.type
_entity_poly.pdbx_seq_one_letter_code
_entity_poly.pdbx_strand_id
1 'polypeptide(L)'
;MHAHSDLSLLHTPTHEAKITQGVTTEVIGQDGISYSPVDDASMTRIREQISGWNGNPADPSDFFDQWRTVGEYLDVLDRERIATNAAYLVPQGNLRILVKGWDSSPATPEEMVKMQNLLAKSLSEGAVGMSSGLTYVPGMFASDDEIAELCKIVKQYGGYYCPHTRSYGKGALKAYADMIDIARRTGVRLHLTHATLNYAENAGRADELIAMIDQAISEGIDISLDTYPYLPGSTTLASTLPSWAASADDKVAVLNDPQKLAEIKRLALVEGTDGCHGCTLHWDILEIGGVQKQELASAYVGKTIAQIANEQSKDPFDKYVEILKEDNFNSTILSHSGHEGNVRKIMRHSRHTGGSDGILTSTKPHPRGWGTFPRYLGHYARDLPQGGLEEAIAHVTSRPANIVGVSDRGYIKQDFRADLVLFDAGTIRDVATYADPRQPAQGIRAVLVNGKFAVAEGKATGERAGKTLRLRNDHAGVQHPSGNAVS
;
A
#
# COMPACT_ATOMS: atom_id res chain seq x y z
N MET A 1 4.07 -1.09 -8.62
CA MET A 1 4.86 -1.02 -7.36
C MET A 1 4.03 -1.01 -6.09
N HIS A 2 2.74 -0.63 -6.12
CA HIS A 2 1.91 -0.60 -4.92
C HIS A 2 0.52 -1.19 -5.19
N ALA A 3 0.16 -2.27 -4.48
CA ALA A 3 -1.13 -2.94 -4.55
C ALA A 3 -1.51 -3.57 -3.20
N HIS A 4 -2.76 -3.36 -2.77
CA HIS A 4 -3.41 -4.07 -1.66
C HIS A 4 -4.27 -5.19 -2.24
N SER A 5 -3.61 -6.25 -2.68
CA SER A 5 -4.25 -7.35 -3.43
C SER A 5 -3.94 -8.73 -2.84
N ASP A 6 -3.31 -8.73 -1.67
CA ASP A 6 -2.78 -9.87 -0.92
C ASP A 6 -3.80 -11.00 -0.78
N LEU A 7 -5.04 -10.65 -0.41
CA LEU A 7 -6.13 -11.61 -0.28
C LEU A 7 -6.96 -11.73 -1.57
N SER A 8 -7.07 -10.65 -2.35
CA SER A 8 -7.85 -10.62 -3.59
C SER A 8 -7.32 -11.58 -4.66
N LEU A 9 -6.00 -11.83 -4.68
CA LEU A 9 -5.39 -12.79 -5.61
C LEU A 9 -5.90 -14.23 -5.38
N LEU A 10 -6.34 -14.55 -4.16
CA LEU A 10 -6.92 -15.84 -3.80
C LEU A 10 -8.45 -15.87 -3.97
N HIS A 11 -9.14 -14.76 -3.68
CA HIS A 11 -10.62 -14.71 -3.65
C HIS A 11 -11.27 -14.17 -4.92
N THR A 12 -10.53 -13.41 -5.73
CA THR A 12 -10.98 -12.86 -7.02
C THR A 12 -10.02 -13.36 -8.12
N PRO A 13 -10.00 -14.67 -8.39
CA PRO A 13 -8.94 -15.31 -9.17
C PRO A 13 -8.81 -14.79 -10.61
N THR A 14 -9.88 -14.26 -11.22
CA THR A 14 -9.82 -13.63 -12.56
C THR A 14 -9.08 -12.30 -12.56
N HIS A 15 -9.03 -11.63 -11.40
CA HIS A 15 -8.31 -10.39 -11.12
C HIS A 15 -8.45 -9.29 -12.18
N GLU A 16 -9.66 -9.15 -12.72
CA GLU A 16 -9.96 -8.26 -13.85
C GLU A 16 -9.60 -6.81 -13.57
N ALA A 17 -9.71 -6.38 -12.31
CA ALA A 17 -9.29 -5.05 -11.87
C ALA A 17 -7.87 -4.70 -12.34
N LYS A 18 -6.95 -5.67 -12.41
CA LYS A 18 -5.56 -5.46 -12.79
C LYS A 18 -5.28 -5.82 -14.24
N ILE A 19 -5.67 -7.03 -14.68
CA ILE A 19 -5.32 -7.47 -16.04
C ILE A 19 -5.98 -6.61 -17.11
N THR A 20 -7.18 -6.05 -16.88
CA THR A 20 -7.85 -5.15 -17.84
C THR A 20 -7.19 -3.77 -17.96
N GLN A 21 -6.24 -3.46 -17.07
CA GLN A 21 -5.38 -2.27 -17.15
C GLN A 21 -4.04 -2.53 -17.85
N GLY A 22 -3.74 -3.77 -18.22
CA GLY A 22 -2.41 -4.16 -18.71
C GLY A 22 -1.44 -4.60 -17.60
N VAL A 23 -1.87 -4.76 -16.36
CA VAL A 23 -0.98 -5.20 -15.28
C VAL A 23 -0.66 -6.69 -15.42
N THR A 24 0.63 -7.02 -15.43
CA THR A 24 1.13 -8.40 -15.46
C THR A 24 1.81 -8.81 -14.16
N THR A 25 2.27 -7.85 -13.35
CA THR A 25 3.00 -8.08 -12.11
C THR A 25 2.60 -7.05 -11.06
N GLU A 26 2.41 -7.51 -9.83
CA GLU A 26 2.09 -6.68 -8.68
C GLU A 26 3.12 -6.84 -7.57
N VAL A 27 3.24 -5.80 -6.74
CA VAL A 27 3.99 -5.83 -5.50
C VAL A 27 2.99 -5.65 -4.37
N ILE A 28 2.83 -6.69 -3.56
CA ILE A 28 1.90 -6.79 -2.43
C ILE A 28 2.69 -6.79 -1.10
N GLY A 29 2.00 -6.83 0.04
CA GLY A 29 2.60 -6.66 1.36
C GLY A 29 2.92 -5.20 1.68
N GLN A 30 2.09 -4.27 1.22
CA GLN A 30 2.31 -2.83 1.33
C GLN A 30 1.92 -2.27 2.71
N ASP A 31 2.33 -1.03 2.99
CA ASP A 31 1.95 -0.26 4.17
C ASP A 31 2.15 -0.95 5.53
N GLY A 32 3.10 -1.88 5.59
CA GLY A 32 3.54 -2.52 6.82
C GLY A 32 2.58 -3.50 7.45
N ILE A 33 1.45 -3.86 6.82
CA ILE A 33 0.55 -4.89 7.33
C ILE A 33 0.03 -5.78 6.19
N SER A 34 0.17 -7.10 6.33
CA SER A 34 -0.39 -8.09 5.41
C SER A 34 -0.52 -9.46 6.08
N TYR A 35 -0.81 -10.52 5.35
CA TYR A 35 -1.18 -11.84 5.86
C TYR A 35 0.02 -12.77 6.12
N SER A 36 1.26 -12.30 5.99
CA SER A 36 2.47 -13.10 6.28
C SER A 36 3.71 -12.23 6.57
N PRO A 37 4.65 -12.64 7.44
CA PRO A 37 4.56 -13.79 8.34
C PRO A 37 3.56 -13.53 9.47
N VAL A 38 2.96 -14.59 9.99
CA VAL A 38 1.93 -14.55 11.05
C VAL A 38 1.94 -15.85 11.87
N ASP A 39 1.40 -15.77 13.07
CA ASP A 39 0.91 -16.86 13.91
C ASP A 39 -0.63 -16.80 14.01
N ASP A 40 -1.26 -17.72 14.73
CA ASP A 40 -2.73 -17.79 14.81
C ASP A 40 -3.35 -16.52 15.42
N ALA A 41 -2.68 -15.97 16.44
CA ALA A 41 -3.15 -14.78 17.15
C ALA A 41 -3.06 -13.53 16.28
N SER A 42 -1.91 -13.32 15.63
CA SER A 42 -1.69 -12.20 14.71
C SER A 42 -2.52 -12.31 13.45
N MET A 43 -2.69 -13.52 12.88
CA MET A 43 -3.57 -13.74 11.71
C MET A 43 -5.01 -13.29 12.01
N THR A 44 -5.57 -13.74 13.14
CA THR A 44 -6.94 -13.39 13.55
C THR A 44 -7.13 -11.87 13.60
N ARG A 45 -6.21 -11.17 14.27
CA ARG A 45 -6.33 -9.72 14.47
C ARG A 45 -5.99 -8.91 13.22
N ILE A 46 -5.02 -9.35 12.41
CA ILE A 46 -4.72 -8.70 11.12
C ILE A 46 -5.94 -8.77 10.20
N ARG A 47 -6.57 -9.94 10.09
CA ARG A 47 -7.79 -10.11 9.27
C ARG A 47 -8.88 -9.12 9.65
N GLU A 48 -9.11 -8.92 10.94
CA GLU A 48 -10.08 -7.94 11.43
C GLU A 48 -9.64 -6.51 11.10
N GLN A 49 -8.38 -6.17 11.42
CA GLN A 49 -7.85 -4.82 11.30
C GLN A 49 -7.81 -4.29 9.86
N ILE A 50 -7.38 -5.12 8.89
CA ILE A 50 -7.24 -4.70 7.49
C ILE A 50 -8.38 -5.20 6.60
N SER A 51 -9.52 -5.61 7.19
CA SER A 51 -10.68 -6.07 6.43
C SER A 51 -11.23 -5.00 5.48
N GLY A 52 -11.11 -3.71 5.82
CA GLY A 52 -11.45 -2.61 4.92
C GLY A 52 -10.54 -2.52 3.68
N TRP A 53 -9.29 -2.98 3.77
CA TRP A 53 -8.32 -2.93 2.66
C TRP A 53 -8.39 -4.16 1.76
N ASN A 54 -8.48 -5.34 2.38
CA ASN A 54 -8.35 -6.62 1.69
C ASN A 54 -9.62 -7.49 1.74
N GLY A 55 -10.68 -7.01 2.40
CA GLY A 55 -11.88 -7.80 2.67
C GLY A 55 -11.69 -8.75 3.85
N ASN A 56 -12.79 -9.35 4.31
CA ASN A 56 -12.77 -10.50 5.23
C ASN A 56 -13.82 -11.51 4.74
N PRO A 57 -13.51 -12.27 3.66
CA PRO A 57 -14.41 -13.25 3.10
C PRO A 57 -14.76 -14.36 4.10
N ALA A 58 -15.93 -14.95 3.91
CA ALA A 58 -16.39 -16.09 4.71
C ALA A 58 -15.74 -17.37 4.18
N ASP A 59 -14.56 -17.68 4.70
CA ASP A 59 -13.77 -18.82 4.26
C ASP A 59 -13.99 -20.08 5.12
N PRO A 60 -13.69 -21.27 4.59
CA PRO A 60 -13.51 -22.47 5.41
C PRO A 60 -12.56 -22.21 6.58
N SER A 61 -12.82 -22.86 7.72
CA SER A 61 -12.04 -22.61 8.95
C SER A 61 -10.54 -22.86 8.80
N ASP A 62 -10.16 -23.75 7.89
CA ASP A 62 -8.79 -24.15 7.59
C ASP A 62 -8.14 -23.31 6.48
N PHE A 63 -8.85 -22.36 5.86
CA PHE A 63 -8.30 -21.57 4.75
C PHE A 63 -7.04 -20.81 5.16
N PHE A 64 -7.08 -20.13 6.32
CA PHE A 64 -5.94 -19.37 6.83
C PHE A 64 -4.88 -20.26 7.49
N ASP A 65 -5.11 -21.57 7.65
CA ASP A 65 -4.12 -22.52 8.19
C ASP A 65 -3.10 -22.97 7.15
N GLN A 66 -3.30 -22.62 5.89
CA GLN A 66 -2.45 -23.02 4.78
C GLN A 66 -1.06 -22.36 4.78
N TRP A 67 -0.82 -21.31 5.59
CA TRP A 67 0.49 -20.66 5.71
C TRP A 67 0.69 -19.95 7.06
N ARG A 68 1.95 -19.86 7.49
CA ARG A 68 2.41 -18.97 8.59
C ARG A 68 3.63 -18.16 8.18
N THR A 69 4.41 -18.70 7.26
CA THR A 69 5.65 -18.13 6.76
C THR A 69 5.44 -17.40 5.43
N VAL A 70 6.42 -16.60 5.01
CA VAL A 70 6.36 -15.94 3.70
C VAL A 70 6.46 -16.99 2.59
N GLY A 71 7.35 -17.98 2.76
CA GLY A 71 7.52 -19.06 1.79
C GLY A 71 6.22 -19.81 1.52
N GLU A 72 5.52 -20.23 2.57
CA GLU A 72 4.24 -20.93 2.46
C GLU A 72 3.15 -20.05 1.82
N TYR A 73 3.07 -18.76 2.19
CA TYR A 73 2.10 -17.85 1.58
C TYR A 73 2.33 -17.71 0.06
N LEU A 74 3.60 -17.56 -0.35
CA LEU A 74 3.95 -17.52 -1.76
C LEU A 74 3.67 -18.87 -2.46
N ASP A 75 3.87 -20.00 -1.80
CA ASP A 75 3.53 -21.32 -2.33
C ASP A 75 2.01 -21.50 -2.52
N VAL A 76 1.19 -20.94 -1.62
CA VAL A 76 -0.26 -20.88 -1.76
C VAL A 76 -0.65 -20.09 -3.01
N LEU A 77 -0.07 -18.88 -3.21
CA LEU A 77 -0.33 -18.08 -4.42
C LEU A 77 0.03 -18.85 -5.70
N ASP A 78 1.16 -19.56 -5.72
CA ASP A 78 1.59 -20.34 -6.89
C ASP A 78 0.69 -21.56 -7.14
N ARG A 79 0.24 -22.24 -6.08
CA ARG A 79 -0.67 -23.40 -6.14
C ARG A 79 -2.05 -23.00 -6.64
N GLU A 80 -2.59 -21.89 -6.14
CA GLU A 80 -3.94 -21.42 -6.49
C GLU A 80 -4.03 -20.77 -7.88
N ARG A 81 -2.89 -20.61 -8.55
CA ARG A 81 -2.76 -20.02 -9.89
C ARG A 81 -3.39 -18.63 -9.93
N ILE A 82 -2.61 -17.64 -9.54
CA ILE A 82 -2.97 -16.22 -9.60
C ILE A 82 -2.93 -15.67 -11.04
N ALA A 83 -3.71 -14.62 -11.32
CA ALA A 83 -3.81 -14.03 -12.66
C ALA A 83 -2.56 -13.23 -13.06
N THR A 84 -2.04 -12.41 -12.13
CA THR A 84 -0.82 -11.60 -12.27
C THR A 84 0.34 -12.28 -11.55
N ASN A 85 1.58 -11.97 -11.93
CA ASN A 85 2.72 -12.30 -11.07
C ASN A 85 2.66 -11.47 -9.78
N ALA A 86 3.24 -11.98 -8.69
CA ALA A 86 3.25 -11.29 -7.40
C ALA A 86 4.65 -11.29 -6.77
N ALA A 87 5.17 -10.12 -6.44
CA ALA A 87 6.30 -9.95 -5.53
C ALA A 87 5.78 -9.51 -4.16
N TYR A 88 6.43 -9.94 -3.08
CA TYR A 88 5.96 -9.69 -1.72
C TYR A 88 6.97 -8.91 -0.89
N LEU A 89 6.49 -7.91 -0.15
CA LEU A 89 7.24 -7.17 0.85
C LEU A 89 6.90 -7.69 2.24
N VAL A 90 7.92 -7.89 3.08
CA VAL A 90 7.71 -8.24 4.48
C VAL A 90 7.10 -7.02 5.20
N PRO A 91 5.92 -7.14 5.81
CA PRO A 91 5.32 -6.01 6.49
C PRO A 91 5.95 -5.80 7.86
N GLN A 92 6.56 -4.63 8.11
CA GLN A 92 7.23 -4.35 9.39
C GLN A 92 6.28 -4.39 10.59
N GLY A 93 5.00 -4.03 10.41
CA GLY A 93 3.98 -4.14 11.43
C GLY A 93 3.74 -5.59 11.85
N ASN A 94 3.75 -6.56 10.91
CA ASN A 94 3.66 -7.98 11.24
C ASN A 94 4.81 -8.44 12.15
N LEU A 95 6.03 -7.98 11.88
CA LEU A 95 7.20 -8.30 12.72
C LEU A 95 7.00 -7.80 14.15
N ARG A 96 6.51 -6.56 14.32
CA ARG A 96 6.16 -6.03 15.63
C ARG A 96 5.04 -6.84 16.30
N ILE A 97 3.98 -7.20 15.58
CA ILE A 97 2.87 -7.99 16.16
C ILE A 97 3.38 -9.34 16.67
N LEU A 98 4.20 -10.03 15.88
CA LEU A 98 4.74 -11.35 16.26
C LEU A 98 5.66 -11.32 17.50
N VAL A 99 6.32 -10.18 17.76
CA VAL A 99 7.29 -10.08 18.85
C VAL A 99 6.72 -9.36 20.08
N LYS A 100 5.94 -8.30 19.86
CA LYS A 100 5.43 -7.39 20.90
C LYS A 100 3.91 -7.44 21.06
N GLY A 101 3.20 -8.14 20.19
CA GLY A 101 1.74 -8.02 20.10
C GLY A 101 1.35 -6.56 19.79
N TRP A 102 0.52 -5.99 20.65
CA TRP A 102 -0.02 -4.63 20.49
C TRP A 102 0.63 -3.60 21.41
N ASP A 103 1.74 -3.96 22.05
CA ASP A 103 2.47 -3.02 22.88
C ASP A 103 3.07 -1.88 22.03
N SER A 104 2.63 -0.66 22.35
CA SER A 104 3.09 0.58 21.73
C SER A 104 4.44 1.07 22.28
N SER A 105 5.04 0.38 23.26
CA SER A 105 6.36 0.70 23.78
C SER A 105 7.46 0.51 22.72
N PRO A 106 8.62 1.19 22.88
CA PRO A 106 9.81 0.89 22.09
C PRO A 106 10.22 -0.59 22.21
N ALA A 107 10.74 -1.17 21.14
CA ALA A 107 11.27 -2.54 21.18
C ALA A 107 12.52 -2.63 22.08
N THR A 108 12.62 -3.67 22.91
CA THR A 108 13.85 -3.97 23.64
C THR A 108 14.93 -4.52 22.70
N PRO A 109 16.22 -4.54 23.10
CA PRO A 109 17.27 -5.15 22.29
C PRO A 109 16.98 -6.61 21.90
N GLU A 110 16.40 -7.41 22.80
CA GLU A 110 16.05 -8.80 22.55
C GLU A 110 14.89 -8.93 21.57
N GLU A 111 13.89 -8.06 21.68
CA GLU A 111 12.78 -7.97 20.73
C GLU A 111 13.26 -7.55 19.33
N MET A 112 14.19 -6.60 19.26
CA MET A 112 14.84 -6.20 18.01
C MET A 112 15.52 -7.37 17.31
N VAL A 113 16.29 -8.18 18.05
CA VAL A 113 16.95 -9.38 17.49
C VAL A 113 15.92 -10.38 16.96
N LYS A 114 14.80 -10.58 17.66
CA LYS A 114 13.71 -11.46 17.18
C LYS A 114 13.11 -10.93 15.88
N MET A 115 12.81 -9.63 15.78
CA MET A 115 12.27 -9.03 14.56
C MET A 115 13.26 -9.13 13.38
N GLN A 116 14.56 -8.92 13.63
CA GLN A 116 15.60 -9.10 12.62
C GLN A 116 15.68 -10.54 12.11
N ASN A 117 15.58 -11.53 13.00
CA ASN A 117 15.59 -12.95 12.62
C ASN A 117 14.35 -13.33 11.78
N LEU A 118 13.16 -12.85 12.15
CA LEU A 118 11.93 -13.05 11.39
C LEU A 118 12.01 -12.41 10.00
N LEU A 119 12.57 -11.20 9.90
CA LEU A 119 12.81 -10.51 8.64
C LEU A 119 13.82 -11.26 7.75
N ALA A 120 14.96 -11.69 8.32
CA ALA A 120 15.97 -12.47 7.62
C ALA A 120 15.40 -13.77 7.05
N LYS A 121 14.60 -14.50 7.85
CA LYS A 121 13.89 -15.71 7.41
C LYS A 121 12.93 -15.39 6.26
N SER A 122 12.11 -14.35 6.39
CA SER A 122 11.12 -13.95 5.39
C SER A 122 11.75 -13.53 4.05
N LEU A 123 12.88 -12.82 4.09
CA LEU A 123 13.68 -12.47 2.90
C LEU A 123 14.29 -13.74 2.29
N SER A 124 14.77 -14.67 3.12
CA SER A 124 15.32 -15.94 2.63
C SER A 124 14.30 -16.86 1.95
N GLU A 125 13.03 -16.71 2.29
CA GLU A 125 11.90 -17.44 1.71
C GLU A 125 11.37 -16.82 0.41
N GLY A 126 11.89 -15.64 0.03
CA GLY A 126 11.65 -15.03 -1.27
C GLY A 126 11.06 -13.62 -1.24
N ALA A 127 10.81 -13.00 -0.08
CA ALA A 127 10.39 -11.60 -0.07
C ALA A 127 11.43 -10.69 -0.75
N VAL A 128 10.95 -9.69 -1.49
CA VAL A 128 11.82 -8.80 -2.29
C VAL A 128 12.26 -7.54 -1.53
N GLY A 129 11.81 -7.38 -0.29
CA GLY A 129 12.05 -6.20 0.53
C GLY A 129 11.16 -6.15 1.76
N MET A 130 11.05 -4.96 2.35
CA MET A 130 10.22 -4.70 3.52
C MET A 130 9.38 -3.45 3.28
N SER A 131 8.12 -3.47 3.73
CA SER A 131 7.27 -2.28 3.81
C SER A 131 7.08 -1.85 5.27
N SER A 132 6.70 -0.59 5.50
CA SER A 132 6.30 -0.13 6.84
C SER A 132 5.09 0.79 6.76
N GLY A 133 4.22 0.72 7.77
CA GLY A 133 3.02 1.53 7.92
C GLY A 133 3.18 2.53 9.05
N LEU A 134 3.91 3.62 8.85
CA LEU A 134 4.30 4.49 9.97
C LEU A 134 3.20 5.47 10.42
N THR A 135 2.00 5.35 9.85
CA THR A 135 0.74 6.00 10.25
C THR A 135 -0.27 4.99 10.81
N TYR A 136 0.04 3.69 10.76
CA TYR A 136 -0.86 2.61 11.14
C TYR A 136 -0.33 1.83 12.34
N VAL A 137 -1.22 1.35 13.19
CA VAL A 137 -0.86 0.49 14.33
C VAL A 137 -0.47 -0.90 13.82
N PRO A 138 0.59 -1.54 14.35
CA PRO A 138 1.52 -1.02 15.36
C PRO A 138 2.77 -0.35 14.77
N GLY A 139 2.94 -0.33 13.45
CA GLY A 139 4.14 0.21 12.78
C GLY A 139 4.46 1.66 13.16
N MET A 140 3.43 2.49 13.40
CA MET A 140 3.60 3.89 13.79
C MET A 140 4.39 4.12 15.07
N PHE A 141 4.47 3.13 15.96
CA PHE A 141 5.22 3.21 17.23
C PHE A 141 6.71 2.86 17.09
N ALA A 142 7.14 2.34 15.94
CA ALA A 142 8.56 2.10 15.67
C ALA A 142 9.31 3.43 15.63
N SER A 143 10.51 3.49 16.22
CA SER A 143 11.43 4.63 16.05
C SER A 143 12.18 4.53 14.72
N ASP A 144 12.78 5.63 14.27
CA ASP A 144 13.60 5.60 13.05
C ASP A 144 14.84 4.71 13.23
N ASP A 145 15.34 4.54 14.46
CA ASP A 145 16.42 3.61 14.78
C ASP A 145 15.99 2.14 14.66
N GLU A 146 14.79 1.80 15.13
CA GLU A 146 14.21 0.46 14.94
C GLU A 146 14.09 0.14 13.44
N ILE A 147 13.57 1.08 12.65
CA ILE A 147 13.48 0.91 11.19
C ILE A 147 14.87 0.79 10.56
N ALA A 148 15.85 1.59 10.99
CA ALA A 148 17.21 1.53 10.48
C ALA A 148 17.88 0.16 10.75
N GLU A 149 17.69 -0.41 11.95
CA GLU A 149 18.20 -1.75 12.28
C GLU A 149 17.58 -2.85 11.42
N LEU A 150 16.30 -2.74 11.08
CA LEU A 150 15.65 -3.67 10.14
C LEU A 150 16.12 -3.46 8.69
N CYS A 151 16.31 -2.20 8.27
CA CYS A 151 16.81 -1.86 6.94
C CYS A 151 18.21 -2.41 6.66
N LYS A 152 19.07 -2.53 7.69
CA LYS A 152 20.37 -3.21 7.56
C LYS A 152 20.20 -4.67 7.11
N ILE A 153 19.19 -5.39 7.63
CA ILE A 153 18.89 -6.76 7.21
C ILE A 153 18.37 -6.77 5.76
N VAL A 154 17.44 -5.87 5.41
CA VAL A 154 16.94 -5.74 4.02
C VAL A 154 18.11 -5.54 3.05
N LYS A 155 19.05 -4.66 3.40
CA LYS A 155 20.25 -4.40 2.60
C LYS A 155 21.13 -5.65 2.44
N GLN A 156 21.36 -6.42 3.51
CA GLN A 156 22.17 -7.64 3.47
C GLN A 156 21.64 -8.68 2.47
N TYR A 157 20.32 -8.78 2.33
CA TYR A 157 19.68 -9.69 1.37
C TYR A 157 19.52 -9.07 -0.03
N GLY A 158 19.87 -7.81 -0.23
CA GLY A 158 19.71 -7.11 -1.51
C GLY A 158 18.27 -6.63 -1.80
N GLY A 159 17.39 -6.62 -0.81
CA GLY A 159 16.02 -6.10 -0.94
C GLY A 159 15.96 -4.57 -1.00
N TYR A 160 14.74 -4.03 -1.01
CA TYR A 160 14.45 -2.60 -0.89
C TYR A 160 13.47 -2.30 0.25
N TYR A 161 13.52 -1.07 0.75
CA TYR A 161 12.62 -0.57 1.79
C TYR A 161 11.54 0.34 1.17
N CYS A 162 10.28 0.07 1.52
CA CYS A 162 9.09 0.70 0.95
C CYS A 162 8.20 1.32 2.05
N PRO A 163 8.49 2.55 2.52
CA PRO A 163 7.71 3.16 3.60
C PRO A 163 6.41 3.82 3.13
N HIS A 164 5.31 3.47 3.78
CA HIS A 164 4.28 4.45 4.09
C HIS A 164 4.79 5.34 5.23
N THR A 165 5.21 6.56 4.87
CA THR A 165 5.89 7.47 5.79
C THR A 165 4.96 7.98 6.91
N ARG A 166 5.52 8.55 7.98
CA ARG A 166 4.77 9.04 9.15
C ARG A 166 3.75 10.13 8.84
N SER A 167 3.89 10.85 7.72
CA SER A 167 3.01 11.96 7.40
C SER A 167 2.99 12.23 5.91
N TYR A 168 1.79 12.45 5.36
CA TYR A 168 1.58 13.10 4.05
C TYR A 168 0.90 14.46 4.15
N GLY A 169 0.63 14.92 5.38
CA GLY A 169 0.07 16.23 5.72
C GLY A 169 1.13 17.17 6.30
N LYS A 170 0.83 17.83 7.40
CA LYS A 170 1.64 18.91 8.01
C LYS A 170 3.14 18.57 8.16
N GLY A 171 3.47 17.31 8.46
CA GLY A 171 4.85 16.82 8.63
C GLY A 171 5.50 16.19 7.39
N ALA A 172 4.91 16.30 6.19
CA ALA A 172 5.28 15.46 5.03
C ALA A 172 6.76 15.54 4.63
N LEU A 173 7.30 16.75 4.42
CA LEU A 173 8.70 16.88 4.01
C LEU A 173 9.68 16.36 5.06
N LYS A 174 9.38 16.52 6.35
CA LYS A 174 10.18 15.90 7.41
C LYS A 174 10.11 14.38 7.34
N ALA A 175 8.92 13.81 7.15
CA ALA A 175 8.76 12.37 7.04
C ALA A 175 9.55 11.79 5.85
N TYR A 176 9.58 12.48 4.71
CA TYR A 176 10.46 12.11 3.59
C TYR A 176 11.94 12.22 3.93
N ALA A 177 12.35 13.31 4.57
CA ALA A 177 13.74 13.51 4.99
C ALA A 177 14.21 12.41 5.95
N ASP A 178 13.36 11.99 6.89
CA ASP A 178 13.65 10.91 7.84
C ASP A 178 13.88 9.58 7.10
N MET A 179 13.07 9.24 6.08
CA MET A 179 13.26 8.02 5.29
C MET A 179 14.54 8.07 4.44
N ILE A 180 14.87 9.23 3.89
CA ILE A 180 16.12 9.45 3.17
C ILE A 180 17.33 9.31 4.10
N ASP A 181 17.22 9.80 5.34
CA ASP A 181 18.27 9.65 6.34
C ASP A 181 18.47 8.18 6.74
N ILE A 182 17.40 7.41 6.94
CA ILE A 182 17.50 5.95 7.15
C ILE A 182 18.23 5.28 5.98
N ALA A 183 17.89 5.63 4.74
CA ALA A 183 18.56 5.11 3.56
C ALA A 183 20.04 5.50 3.51
N ARG A 184 20.37 6.75 3.88
CA ARG A 184 21.76 7.23 4.00
C ARG A 184 22.57 6.46 5.03
N ARG A 185 21.99 6.22 6.22
CA ARG A 185 22.63 5.52 7.34
C ARG A 185 22.85 4.03 7.10
N THR A 186 21.97 3.40 6.32
CA THR A 186 21.93 1.94 6.17
C THR A 186 22.39 1.47 4.78
N GLY A 187 22.38 2.34 3.78
CA GLY A 187 22.66 2.01 2.38
C GLY A 187 21.58 1.15 1.73
N VAL A 188 20.41 0.99 2.36
CA VAL A 188 19.26 0.27 1.78
C VAL A 188 18.73 1.03 0.56
N ARG A 189 18.25 0.30 -0.45
CA ARG A 189 17.52 0.90 -1.56
C ARG A 189 16.17 1.39 -1.06
N LEU A 190 15.82 2.63 -1.33
CA LEU A 190 14.58 3.26 -0.85
C LEU A 190 13.57 3.42 -1.99
N HIS A 191 12.34 2.98 -1.74
CA HIS A 191 11.19 3.21 -2.61
C HIS A 191 10.14 4.03 -1.85
N LEU A 192 10.10 5.33 -2.08
CA LEU A 192 9.09 6.22 -1.48
C LEU A 192 7.75 5.95 -2.15
N THR A 193 6.94 5.09 -1.51
CA THR A 193 5.69 4.65 -2.11
C THR A 193 4.58 5.68 -1.96
N HIS A 194 3.61 5.65 -2.89
CA HIS A 194 2.51 6.60 -3.04
C HIS A 194 2.87 8.04 -2.63
N ALA A 195 4.03 8.50 -3.10
CA ALA A 195 4.60 9.77 -2.74
C ALA A 195 3.65 10.89 -3.12
N THR A 196 3.23 11.66 -2.12
CA THR A 196 2.27 12.72 -2.27
C THR A 196 2.51 13.82 -1.25
N LEU A 197 1.97 14.99 -1.59
CA LEU A 197 1.94 16.18 -0.77
C LEU A 197 0.49 16.63 -0.73
N ASN A 198 -0.27 15.98 0.14
CA ASN A 198 -1.70 16.21 0.36
C ASN A 198 -1.91 17.30 1.43
N TYR A 199 -3.16 17.70 1.65
CA TYR A 199 -3.58 18.73 2.60
C TYR A 199 -3.17 20.14 2.17
N ALA A 200 -3.91 21.15 2.64
CA ALA A 200 -3.77 22.53 2.17
C ALA A 200 -2.35 23.09 2.41
N GLU A 201 -1.73 22.68 3.51
CA GLU A 201 -0.39 23.06 3.94
C GLU A 201 0.71 22.63 2.96
N ASN A 202 0.42 21.66 2.08
CA ASN A 202 1.38 21.18 1.10
C ASN A 202 1.10 21.60 -0.35
N ALA A 203 0.11 22.46 -0.58
CA ALA A 203 -0.22 22.94 -1.91
C ALA A 203 1.00 23.59 -2.60
N GLY A 204 1.38 23.09 -3.78
CA GLY A 204 2.46 23.66 -4.59
C GLY A 204 3.89 23.31 -4.15
N ARG A 205 4.07 22.48 -3.13
CA ARG A 205 5.38 22.19 -2.51
C ARG A 205 6.15 21.02 -3.14
N ALA A 206 5.68 20.44 -4.25
CA ALA A 206 6.36 19.32 -4.89
C ALA A 206 7.80 19.61 -5.32
N ASP A 207 8.15 20.87 -5.62
CA ASP A 207 9.55 21.22 -5.96
C ASP A 207 10.49 21.01 -4.76
N GLU A 208 10.02 21.22 -3.52
CA GLU A 208 10.83 20.97 -2.32
C GLU A 208 11.11 19.47 -2.15
N LEU A 209 10.11 18.62 -2.37
CA LEU A 209 10.28 17.17 -2.32
C LEU A 209 11.22 16.68 -3.42
N ILE A 210 11.04 17.16 -4.66
CA ILE A 210 11.88 16.78 -5.79
C ILE A 210 13.34 17.19 -5.55
N ALA A 211 13.58 18.42 -5.11
CA ALA A 211 14.92 18.89 -4.80
C ALA A 211 15.60 18.04 -3.71
N MET A 212 14.84 17.62 -2.69
CA MET A 212 15.34 16.73 -1.64
C MET A 212 15.73 15.35 -2.19
N ILE A 213 14.91 14.78 -3.08
CA ILE A 213 15.18 13.49 -3.71
C ILE A 213 16.38 13.59 -4.66
N ASP A 214 16.45 14.62 -5.50
CA ASP A 214 17.56 14.85 -6.43
C ASP A 214 18.88 15.03 -5.68
N GLN A 215 18.88 15.79 -4.57
CA GLN A 215 20.04 15.96 -3.72
C GLN A 215 20.52 14.61 -3.16
N ALA A 216 19.60 13.81 -2.62
CA ALA A 216 19.93 12.49 -2.09
C ALA A 216 20.44 11.51 -3.17
N ILE A 217 19.89 11.57 -4.39
CA ILE A 217 20.39 10.81 -5.53
C ILE A 217 21.82 11.25 -5.90
N SER A 218 22.10 12.56 -5.88
CA SER A 218 23.44 13.10 -6.15
C SER A 218 24.48 12.68 -5.11
N GLU A 219 24.04 12.39 -3.88
CA GLU A 219 24.85 11.80 -2.81
C GLU A 219 25.08 10.30 -2.98
N GLY A 220 24.49 9.66 -4.00
CA GLY A 220 24.62 8.24 -4.30
C GLY A 220 23.60 7.35 -3.60
N ILE A 221 22.55 7.91 -2.99
CA ILE A 221 21.48 7.13 -2.38
C ILE A 221 20.57 6.57 -3.49
N ASP A 222 20.33 5.26 -3.46
CA ASP A 222 19.44 4.61 -4.43
C ASP A 222 17.98 4.81 -4.04
N ILE A 223 17.38 5.85 -4.63
CA ILE A 223 15.99 6.26 -4.36
C ILE A 223 15.14 6.12 -5.62
N SER A 224 13.96 5.58 -5.40
CA SER A 224 12.84 5.59 -6.34
C SER A 224 11.56 5.98 -5.62
N LEU A 225 10.52 6.23 -6.40
CA LEU A 225 9.21 6.61 -5.86
C LEU A 225 8.09 6.16 -6.78
N ASP A 226 6.90 6.01 -6.23
CA ASP A 226 5.67 5.86 -7.01
C ASP A 226 4.62 6.87 -6.54
N THR A 227 3.61 7.11 -7.36
CA THR A 227 2.35 7.73 -6.92
C THR A 227 1.21 7.16 -7.76
N TYR A 228 -0.03 7.51 -7.44
CA TYR A 228 -1.20 7.20 -8.27
C TYR A 228 -1.71 8.47 -8.97
N PRO A 229 -2.27 8.35 -10.19
CA PRO A 229 -2.62 9.49 -11.04
C PRO A 229 -3.98 10.14 -10.68
N TYR A 230 -4.25 10.28 -9.38
CA TYR A 230 -5.52 10.76 -8.81
C TYR A 230 -5.26 11.68 -7.60
N LEU A 231 -6.24 12.53 -7.27
CA LEU A 231 -6.12 13.48 -6.16
C LEU A 231 -6.52 12.90 -4.80
N PRO A 232 -7.67 12.21 -4.67
CA PRO A 232 -8.06 11.66 -3.39
C PRO A 232 -7.21 10.43 -3.03
N GLY A 233 -6.80 10.36 -1.78
CA GLY A 233 -6.30 9.11 -1.20
C GLY A 233 -7.45 8.17 -0.81
N SER A 234 -7.14 6.93 -0.47
CA SER A 234 -8.12 6.00 0.14
C SER A 234 -7.48 5.16 1.23
N THR A 235 -8.21 4.99 2.34
CA THR A 235 -7.81 4.17 3.51
C THR A 235 -9.04 3.90 4.38
N THR A 236 -8.88 3.44 5.63
CA THR A 236 -9.98 3.27 6.60
C THR A 236 -10.28 4.55 7.36
N LEU A 237 -11.55 4.80 7.70
CA LEU A 237 -11.96 5.95 8.52
C LEU A 237 -11.24 5.95 9.88
N ALA A 238 -11.07 4.76 10.46
CA ALA A 238 -10.42 4.57 11.75
C ALA A 238 -8.94 5.01 11.77
N SER A 239 -8.26 5.08 10.62
CA SER A 239 -6.89 5.59 10.54
C SER A 239 -6.76 7.05 10.97
N THR A 240 -7.84 7.83 10.92
CA THR A 240 -7.84 9.26 11.33
C THR A 240 -7.86 9.46 12.85
N LEU A 241 -8.12 8.41 13.63
CA LEU A 241 -8.09 8.47 15.09
C LEU A 241 -6.66 8.72 15.60
N PRO A 242 -6.49 9.36 16.76
CA PRO A 242 -5.21 9.40 17.45
C PRO A 242 -4.67 7.98 17.68
N SER A 243 -3.35 7.79 17.56
CA SER A 243 -2.69 6.48 17.65
C SER A 243 -3.07 5.71 18.90
N TRP A 244 -3.12 6.36 20.06
CA TRP A 244 -3.49 5.75 21.34
C TRP A 244 -4.94 5.24 21.38
N ALA A 245 -5.84 5.85 20.61
CA ALA A 245 -7.22 5.40 20.46
C ALA A 245 -7.29 4.25 19.44
N ALA A 246 -6.57 4.37 18.32
CA ALA A 246 -6.49 3.34 17.30
C ALA A 246 -5.80 2.04 17.81
N SER A 247 -4.85 2.15 18.73
CA SER A 247 -4.13 1.00 19.30
C SER A 247 -4.85 0.34 20.47
N ALA A 248 -5.91 0.96 21.00
CA ALA A 248 -6.67 0.40 22.11
C ALA A 248 -7.27 -0.97 21.74
N ASP A 249 -7.23 -1.89 22.70
CA ASP A 249 -7.89 -3.19 22.57
C ASP A 249 -9.40 -3.04 22.46
N ASP A 250 -10.00 -2.20 23.32
CA ASP A 250 -11.42 -1.83 23.24
C ASP A 250 -11.58 -0.37 22.81
N LYS A 251 -11.60 -0.16 21.50
CA LYS A 251 -11.84 1.15 20.87
C LYS A 251 -13.23 1.70 21.20
N VAL A 252 -14.22 0.83 21.40
CA VAL A 252 -15.60 1.25 21.72
C VAL A 252 -15.65 1.84 23.12
N ALA A 253 -15.00 1.20 24.10
CA ALA A 253 -14.85 1.73 25.45
C ALA A 253 -14.13 3.08 25.45
N VAL A 254 -13.06 3.23 24.66
CA VAL A 254 -12.37 4.52 24.49
C VAL A 254 -13.32 5.60 23.95
N LEU A 255 -14.12 5.30 22.92
CA LEU A 255 -15.07 6.24 22.35
C LEU A 255 -16.36 6.44 23.19
N ASN A 256 -16.55 5.68 24.27
CA ASN A 256 -17.66 5.84 25.22
C ASN A 256 -17.23 6.57 26.50
N ASP A 257 -15.93 6.69 26.77
CA ASP A 257 -15.38 7.47 27.87
C ASP A 257 -15.47 8.98 27.55
N PRO A 258 -16.22 9.78 28.32
CA PRO A 258 -16.42 11.20 28.02
C PRO A 258 -15.14 12.03 28.01
N GLN A 259 -14.16 11.70 28.86
CA GLN A 259 -12.90 12.45 28.94
C GLN A 259 -12.03 12.15 27.73
N LYS A 260 -11.91 10.87 27.36
CA LYS A 260 -11.17 10.45 26.16
C LYS A 260 -11.83 10.96 24.89
N LEU A 261 -13.15 10.92 24.82
CA LEU A 261 -13.89 11.42 23.65
C LEU A 261 -13.72 12.94 23.48
N ALA A 262 -13.74 13.71 24.58
CA ALA A 262 -13.46 15.14 24.55
C ALA A 262 -12.04 15.44 24.05
N GLU A 263 -11.06 14.63 24.46
CA GLU A 263 -9.68 14.74 23.98
C GLU A 263 -9.57 14.42 22.49
N ILE A 264 -10.21 13.34 22.03
CA ILE A 264 -10.26 12.99 20.59
C ILE A 264 -10.93 14.13 19.80
N LYS A 265 -12.02 14.72 20.31
CA LYS A 265 -12.70 15.86 19.66
C LYS A 265 -11.79 17.07 19.54
N ARG A 266 -11.04 17.39 20.60
CA ARG A 266 -10.08 18.49 20.63
C ARG A 266 -8.94 18.28 19.62
N LEU A 267 -8.36 17.09 19.59
CA LEU A 267 -7.34 16.73 18.61
C LEU A 267 -7.89 16.77 17.17
N ALA A 268 -9.05 16.18 16.94
CA ALA A 268 -9.65 16.11 15.60
C ALA A 268 -10.00 17.50 15.03
N LEU A 269 -10.46 18.44 15.87
CA LEU A 269 -11.01 19.71 15.41
C LEU A 269 -10.07 20.91 15.55
N VAL A 270 -9.06 20.83 16.42
CA VAL A 270 -8.24 22.01 16.79
C VAL A 270 -6.75 21.79 16.58
N GLU A 271 -6.20 20.66 17.02
CA GLU A 271 -4.73 20.47 17.04
C GLU A 271 -4.19 19.62 15.90
N GLY A 272 -4.99 18.67 15.45
CA GLY A 272 -4.63 17.58 14.54
C GLY A 272 -4.30 16.27 15.25
N THR A 273 -4.52 15.15 14.56
CA THR A 273 -4.20 13.80 15.06
C THR A 273 -2.98 13.25 14.33
N ASP A 274 -2.17 12.42 14.99
CA ASP A 274 -1.07 11.71 14.34
C ASP A 274 -1.56 10.72 13.27
N GLY A 275 -2.72 10.09 13.48
CA GLY A 275 -3.41 9.29 12.46
C GLY A 275 -3.85 10.09 11.24
N CYS A 276 -4.13 11.39 11.39
CA CYS A 276 -4.43 12.33 10.30
C CYS A 276 -3.20 13.20 9.95
N HIS A 277 -2.00 12.65 10.07
CA HIS A 277 -0.74 13.29 9.67
C HIS A 277 -0.49 14.67 10.32
N GLY A 278 -0.91 14.85 11.57
CA GLY A 278 -0.82 16.09 12.31
C GLY A 278 -1.78 17.20 11.84
N CYS A 279 -2.77 16.85 11.01
CA CYS A 279 -3.78 17.77 10.49
C CYS A 279 -5.12 17.58 11.21
N THR A 280 -5.94 18.63 11.22
CA THR A 280 -7.33 18.56 11.68
C THR A 280 -8.20 17.83 10.65
N LEU A 281 -9.30 17.23 11.12
CA LEU A 281 -10.27 16.57 10.26
C LEU A 281 -11.20 17.62 9.63
N HIS A 282 -11.42 17.46 8.33
CA HIS A 282 -12.35 18.28 7.55
C HIS A 282 -13.46 17.37 7.01
N TRP A 283 -14.68 17.55 7.51
CA TRP A 283 -15.79 16.62 7.27
C TRP A 283 -16.30 16.62 5.82
N ASP A 284 -16.01 17.69 5.08
CA ASP A 284 -16.38 17.89 3.68
C ASP A 284 -15.47 17.16 2.68
N ILE A 285 -14.28 16.73 3.11
CA ILE A 285 -13.33 16.01 2.25
C ILE A 285 -13.25 14.51 2.54
N LEU A 286 -13.87 14.03 3.62
CA LEU A 286 -13.89 12.62 3.99
C LEU A 286 -15.18 11.96 3.49
N GLU A 287 -15.10 11.30 2.33
CA GLU A 287 -16.21 10.56 1.71
C GLU A 287 -16.16 9.08 2.10
N ILE A 288 -17.28 8.48 2.52
CA ILE A 288 -17.34 7.04 2.77
C ILE A 288 -17.32 6.28 1.44
N GLY A 289 -16.24 5.52 1.20
CA GLY A 289 -16.08 4.66 0.02
C GLY A 289 -16.68 3.27 0.20
N GLY A 290 -16.79 2.78 1.42
CA GLY A 290 -17.27 1.43 1.67
C GLY A 290 -17.59 1.20 3.14
N VAL A 291 -18.44 0.21 3.36
CA VAL A 291 -18.81 -0.27 4.69
C VAL A 291 -18.71 -1.80 4.72
N GLN A 292 -18.40 -2.37 5.88
CA GLN A 292 -18.43 -3.81 6.07
C GLN A 292 -19.87 -4.31 6.14
N LYS A 293 -20.70 -3.65 6.95
CA LYS A 293 -22.13 -3.95 7.13
C LYS A 293 -22.94 -3.38 5.97
N GLN A 294 -23.37 -4.24 5.05
CA GLN A 294 -24.00 -3.84 3.79
C GLN A 294 -25.30 -3.03 3.99
N GLU A 295 -26.00 -3.24 5.10
CA GLU A 295 -27.18 -2.47 5.48
C GLU A 295 -26.89 -0.98 5.71
N LEU A 296 -25.65 -0.59 5.99
CA LEU A 296 -25.23 0.81 6.15
C LEU A 296 -24.94 1.49 4.81
N ALA A 297 -24.81 0.73 3.71
CA ALA A 297 -24.30 1.24 2.46
C ALA A 297 -25.17 2.36 1.86
N SER A 298 -26.49 2.18 1.87
CA SER A 298 -27.45 3.18 1.36
C SER A 298 -27.46 4.48 2.16
N ALA A 299 -27.10 4.42 3.44
CA ALA A 299 -27.04 5.59 4.30
C ALA A 299 -25.76 6.40 4.07
N TYR A 300 -24.62 5.73 3.89
CA TYR A 300 -23.29 6.35 4.00
C TYR A 300 -22.48 6.39 2.70
N VAL A 301 -22.50 5.34 1.89
CA VAL A 301 -21.55 5.18 0.78
C VAL A 301 -21.76 6.25 -0.29
N GLY A 302 -20.66 6.89 -0.69
CA GLY A 302 -20.63 7.96 -1.67
C GLY A 302 -20.94 9.35 -1.11
N LYS A 303 -21.10 9.48 0.21
CA LYS A 303 -21.36 10.75 0.89
C LYS A 303 -20.21 11.11 1.81
N THR A 304 -19.98 12.41 1.95
CA THR A 304 -19.07 12.98 2.94
C THR A 304 -19.66 12.90 4.34
N ILE A 305 -18.81 12.88 5.37
CA ILE A 305 -19.26 12.94 6.77
C ILE A 305 -20.16 14.17 6.98
N ALA A 306 -19.82 15.31 6.39
CA ALA A 306 -20.64 16.53 6.46
C ALA A 306 -22.04 16.34 5.85
N GLN A 307 -22.14 15.70 4.68
CA GLN A 307 -23.42 15.41 4.03
C GLN A 307 -24.28 14.47 4.89
N ILE A 308 -23.70 13.38 5.40
CA ILE A 308 -24.40 12.42 6.25
C ILE A 308 -24.92 13.10 7.52
N ALA A 309 -24.08 13.90 8.17
CA ALA A 309 -24.45 14.62 9.38
C ALA A 309 -25.58 15.63 9.13
N ASN A 310 -25.53 16.37 8.03
CA ASN A 310 -26.57 17.32 7.64
C ASN A 310 -27.92 16.63 7.33
N GLU A 311 -27.91 15.55 6.54
CA GLU A 311 -29.12 14.77 6.23
C GLU A 311 -29.79 14.19 7.48
N GLN A 312 -28.99 13.83 8.49
CA GLN A 312 -29.47 13.26 9.75
C GLN A 312 -29.65 14.31 10.86
N SER A 313 -29.42 15.60 10.58
CA SER A 313 -29.49 16.70 11.55
C SER A 313 -28.64 16.44 12.82
N LYS A 314 -27.41 15.95 12.65
CA LYS A 314 -26.45 15.65 13.73
C LYS A 314 -25.18 16.50 13.64
N ASP A 315 -24.46 16.61 14.76
CA ASP A 315 -23.10 17.15 14.79
C ASP A 315 -22.16 16.23 13.97
N PRO A 316 -21.31 16.76 13.08
CA PRO A 316 -20.42 15.93 12.26
C PRO A 316 -19.44 15.07 13.05
N PHE A 317 -18.91 15.56 14.17
CA PHE A 317 -18.00 14.76 15.00
C PHE A 317 -18.75 13.60 15.67
N ASP A 318 -19.93 13.86 16.21
CA ASP A 318 -20.75 12.81 16.82
C ASP A 318 -21.13 11.75 15.77
N LYS A 319 -21.48 12.18 14.53
CA LYS A 319 -21.76 11.25 13.43
C LYS A 319 -20.53 10.45 12.99
N TYR A 320 -19.35 11.07 12.95
CA TYR A 320 -18.08 10.36 12.70
C TYR A 320 -17.85 9.23 13.72
N VAL A 321 -18.06 9.51 15.00
CA VAL A 321 -17.93 8.52 16.09
C VAL A 321 -18.99 7.41 15.96
N GLU A 322 -20.22 7.75 15.60
CA GLU A 322 -21.28 6.77 15.33
C GLU A 322 -20.90 5.83 14.19
N ILE A 323 -20.45 6.35 13.03
CA ILE A 323 -20.08 5.52 11.87
C ILE A 323 -18.97 4.54 12.24
N LEU A 324 -17.94 5.01 12.95
CA LEU A 324 -16.85 4.15 13.45
C LEU A 324 -17.38 2.97 14.28
N LYS A 325 -18.34 3.22 15.19
CA LYS A 325 -18.92 2.16 16.03
C LYS A 325 -19.87 1.26 15.26
N GLU A 326 -20.75 1.85 14.44
CA GLU A 326 -21.78 1.13 13.69
C GLU A 326 -21.17 0.12 12.71
N ASP A 327 -20.06 0.46 12.05
CA ASP A 327 -19.42 -0.39 11.05
C ASP A 327 -18.16 -1.10 11.59
N ASN A 328 -18.03 -1.22 12.91
CA ASN A 328 -16.91 -1.89 13.58
C ASN A 328 -15.52 -1.39 13.11
N PHE A 329 -15.39 -0.08 12.88
CA PHE A 329 -14.16 0.59 12.45
C PHE A 329 -13.66 0.23 11.03
N ASN A 330 -14.46 -0.50 10.23
CA ASN A 330 -14.05 -1.02 8.92
C ASN A 330 -14.48 -0.18 7.72
N SER A 331 -15.17 0.94 7.96
CA SER A 331 -15.56 1.84 6.87
C SER A 331 -14.32 2.39 6.16
N THR A 332 -14.31 2.33 4.84
CA THR A 332 -13.27 2.95 4.02
C THR A 332 -13.67 4.34 3.60
N ILE A 333 -12.67 5.17 3.33
CA ILE A 333 -12.83 6.56 2.92
C ILE A 333 -12.09 6.86 1.63
N LEU A 334 -12.58 7.88 0.93
CA LEU A 334 -11.83 8.68 -0.01
C LEU A 334 -11.54 10.02 0.67
N SER A 335 -10.27 10.41 0.71
CA SER A 335 -9.82 11.68 1.31
C SER A 335 -9.47 12.67 0.21
N HIS A 336 -10.35 13.64 -0.05
CA HIS A 336 -10.23 14.64 -1.12
C HIS A 336 -9.25 15.76 -0.76
N SER A 337 -7.98 15.42 -0.57
CA SER A 337 -6.93 16.33 -0.06
C SER A 337 -5.74 16.54 -1.01
N GLY A 338 -5.73 15.92 -2.18
CA GLY A 338 -4.60 15.99 -3.12
C GLY A 338 -4.58 17.21 -4.03
N HIS A 339 -3.39 17.54 -4.53
CA HIS A 339 -3.13 18.70 -5.39
C HIS A 339 -2.55 18.27 -6.75
N GLU A 340 -3.26 18.53 -7.84
CA GLU A 340 -2.86 18.12 -9.20
C GLU A 340 -1.46 18.61 -9.59
N GLY A 341 -1.13 19.84 -9.20
CA GLY A 341 0.19 20.42 -9.45
C GLY A 341 1.33 19.62 -8.80
N ASN A 342 1.09 19.09 -7.59
CA ASN A 342 2.06 18.25 -6.90
C ASN A 342 2.16 16.87 -7.56
N VAL A 343 1.01 16.22 -7.80
CA VAL A 343 0.94 14.88 -8.41
C VAL A 343 1.67 14.88 -9.76
N ARG A 344 1.39 15.86 -10.63
CA ARG A 344 2.06 16.00 -11.94
C ARG A 344 3.57 16.13 -11.85
N LYS A 345 4.06 16.94 -10.92
CA LYS A 345 5.51 17.15 -10.75
C LYS A 345 6.19 15.89 -10.26
N ILE A 346 5.63 15.23 -9.24
CA ILE A 346 6.15 13.98 -8.68
C ILE A 346 6.17 12.87 -9.74
N MET A 347 5.09 12.70 -10.52
CA MET A 347 4.99 11.68 -11.57
C MET A 347 5.99 11.85 -12.71
N ARG A 348 6.55 13.06 -12.91
CA ARG A 348 7.52 13.35 -13.97
C ARG A 348 8.97 13.11 -13.54
N HIS A 349 9.20 12.79 -12.27
CA HIS A 349 10.55 12.55 -11.78
C HIS A 349 11.18 11.33 -12.50
N SER A 350 12.46 11.41 -12.85
CA SER A 350 13.15 10.37 -13.64
C SER A 350 13.30 9.02 -12.92
N ARG A 351 13.09 8.99 -11.61
CA ARG A 351 13.05 7.76 -10.78
C ARG A 351 11.62 7.29 -10.44
N HIS A 352 10.60 7.94 -11.00
CA HIS A 352 9.20 7.60 -10.74
C HIS A 352 8.80 6.28 -11.39
N THR A 353 7.88 5.57 -10.73
CA THR A 353 7.22 4.35 -11.20
C THR A 353 5.71 4.36 -10.95
N GLY A 354 4.96 3.48 -11.60
CA GLY A 354 3.52 3.33 -11.37
C GLY A 354 3.16 2.51 -10.12
N GLY A 355 2.31 3.09 -9.25
CA GLY A 355 1.62 2.42 -8.14
C GLY A 355 0.12 2.66 -8.23
N SER A 356 -0.70 1.60 -8.11
CA SER A 356 -2.16 1.75 -8.15
C SER A 356 -2.74 2.12 -6.81
N ASP A 357 -2.18 1.56 -5.73
CA ASP A 357 -2.73 1.65 -4.38
C ASP A 357 -4.22 1.22 -4.33
N GLY A 358 -4.62 0.31 -5.22
CA GLY A 358 -6.01 -0.11 -5.34
C GLY A 358 -6.47 -0.96 -4.14
N ILE A 359 -7.38 -0.42 -3.34
CA ILE A 359 -8.21 -1.16 -2.37
C ILE A 359 -9.47 -1.61 -3.11
N LEU A 360 -9.59 -2.91 -3.38
CA LEU A 360 -10.56 -3.44 -4.35
C LEU A 360 -11.92 -3.82 -3.73
N THR A 361 -11.96 -4.02 -2.41
CA THR A 361 -13.06 -4.67 -1.69
C THR A 361 -14.14 -3.73 -1.17
N SER A 362 -13.89 -2.42 -1.11
CA SER A 362 -14.87 -1.42 -0.68
C SER A 362 -16.15 -1.46 -1.52
N THR A 363 -17.32 -1.11 -0.97
CA THR A 363 -18.59 -1.07 -1.74
C THR A 363 -18.46 -0.20 -3.00
N LYS A 364 -17.89 1.00 -2.86
CA LYS A 364 -17.53 1.95 -3.93
C LYS A 364 -16.02 2.25 -3.85
N PRO A 365 -15.16 1.38 -4.40
CA PRO A 365 -13.71 1.52 -4.27
C PRO A 365 -13.21 2.76 -5.02
N HIS A 366 -12.00 3.20 -4.71
CA HIS A 366 -11.38 4.29 -5.46
C HIS A 366 -11.07 3.83 -6.90
N PRO A 367 -11.37 4.62 -7.95
CA PRO A 367 -11.19 4.22 -9.36
C PRO A 367 -9.75 3.87 -9.76
N ARG A 368 -8.76 4.31 -8.96
CA ARG A 368 -7.34 3.90 -9.08
C ARG A 368 -7.13 2.39 -9.13
N GLY A 369 -8.03 1.61 -8.52
CA GLY A 369 -8.00 0.14 -8.61
C GLY A 369 -8.24 -0.42 -10.02
N TRP A 370 -8.84 0.35 -10.94
CA TRP A 370 -9.27 -0.06 -12.28
C TRP A 370 -8.78 0.84 -13.42
N GLY A 371 -8.23 2.02 -13.12
CA GLY A 371 -7.85 3.00 -14.15
C GLY A 371 -6.42 3.55 -14.10
N THR A 372 -5.61 3.22 -13.08
CA THR A 372 -4.27 3.82 -12.89
C THR A 372 -3.39 3.79 -14.13
N PHE A 373 -3.10 2.62 -14.69
CA PHE A 373 -2.11 2.52 -15.77
C PHE A 373 -2.61 3.09 -17.11
N PRO A 374 -3.88 2.86 -17.51
CA PRO A 374 -4.48 3.53 -18.65
C PRO A 374 -4.57 5.05 -18.51
N ARG A 375 -4.74 5.56 -17.29
CA ARG A 375 -4.70 7.00 -17.00
C ARG A 375 -3.30 7.59 -17.16
N TYR A 376 -2.26 6.86 -16.74
CA TYR A 376 -0.86 7.22 -17.01
C TYR A 376 -0.60 7.33 -18.52
N LEU A 377 -0.92 6.28 -19.27
CA LEU A 377 -0.61 6.19 -20.71
C LEU A 377 -1.48 7.11 -21.58
N GLY A 378 -2.75 7.27 -21.23
CA GLY A 378 -3.69 8.14 -21.93
C GLY A 378 -3.58 9.59 -21.44
N HIS A 379 -4.22 9.89 -20.32
CA HIS A 379 -4.33 11.27 -19.85
C HIS A 379 -2.97 11.95 -19.63
N TYR A 380 -2.06 11.33 -18.88
CA TYR A 380 -0.81 12.00 -18.50
C TYR A 380 0.28 11.96 -19.58
N ALA A 381 0.40 10.85 -20.32
CA ALA A 381 1.46 10.71 -21.31
C ALA A 381 1.06 11.19 -22.71
N ARG A 382 -0.17 10.92 -23.17
CA ARG A 382 -0.65 11.32 -24.50
C ARG A 382 -1.29 12.70 -24.51
N ASP A 383 -2.19 12.99 -23.57
CA ASP A 383 -3.06 14.16 -23.67
C ASP A 383 -2.45 15.45 -23.10
N LEU A 384 -1.57 15.33 -22.09
CA LEU A 384 -0.98 16.49 -21.43
C LEU A 384 0.37 16.92 -22.04
N PRO A 385 0.68 18.23 -22.04
CA PRO A 385 2.00 18.73 -22.46
C PRO A 385 3.12 18.13 -21.61
N GLN A 386 4.31 17.95 -22.22
CA GLN A 386 5.48 17.35 -21.58
C GLN A 386 5.25 15.91 -21.09
N GLY A 387 4.24 15.24 -21.64
CA GLY A 387 4.13 13.79 -21.58
C GLY A 387 5.14 13.10 -22.50
N GLY A 388 5.06 11.77 -22.57
CA GLY A 388 5.89 10.94 -23.42
C GLY A 388 5.53 9.48 -23.19
N LEU A 389 5.10 8.78 -24.24
CA LEU A 389 4.58 7.43 -24.09
C LEU A 389 5.70 6.44 -23.72
N GLU A 390 6.88 6.59 -24.30
CA GLU A 390 8.06 5.77 -24.04
C GLU A 390 8.53 5.91 -22.58
N GLU A 391 8.55 7.14 -22.08
CA GLU A 391 8.89 7.45 -20.70
C GLU A 391 7.84 6.87 -19.75
N ALA A 392 6.55 7.08 -20.02
CA ALA A 392 5.47 6.48 -19.23
C ALA A 392 5.49 4.93 -19.25
N ILE A 393 5.85 4.31 -20.38
CA ILE A 393 6.07 2.86 -20.46
C ILE A 393 7.21 2.45 -19.53
N ALA A 394 8.35 3.16 -19.54
CA ALA A 394 9.46 2.86 -18.63
C ALA A 394 9.07 2.98 -17.14
N HIS A 395 8.20 3.94 -16.78
CA HIS A 395 7.68 4.10 -15.42
C HIS A 395 6.92 2.86 -14.93
N VAL A 396 6.26 2.13 -15.84
CA VAL A 396 5.37 1.02 -15.49
C VAL A 396 5.92 -0.35 -15.91
N THR A 397 7.15 -0.43 -16.44
CA THR A 397 7.78 -1.68 -16.90
C THR A 397 9.22 -1.85 -16.39
N SER A 398 10.19 -1.22 -17.05
CA SER A 398 11.62 -1.46 -16.82
C SER A 398 12.10 -0.97 -15.45
N ARG A 399 11.66 0.23 -15.03
CA ARG A 399 12.02 0.79 -13.71
C ARG A 399 11.52 -0.09 -12.55
N PRO A 400 10.23 -0.46 -12.47
CA PRO A 400 9.76 -1.34 -11.40
C PRO A 400 10.42 -2.71 -11.44
N ALA A 401 10.68 -3.30 -12.62
CA ALA A 401 11.42 -4.56 -12.73
C ALA A 401 12.83 -4.48 -12.12
N ASN A 402 13.56 -3.39 -12.40
CA ASN A 402 14.89 -3.15 -11.82
C ASN A 402 14.85 -2.97 -10.29
N ILE A 403 13.82 -2.28 -9.75
CA ILE A 403 13.67 -2.08 -8.30
C ILE A 403 13.38 -3.41 -7.60
N VAL A 404 12.41 -4.17 -8.10
CA VAL A 404 12.05 -5.51 -7.58
C VAL A 404 13.22 -6.48 -7.70
N GLY A 405 14.14 -6.26 -8.65
CA GLY A 405 15.34 -7.07 -8.83
C GLY A 405 15.12 -8.29 -9.73
N VAL A 406 14.14 -8.23 -10.64
CA VAL A 406 13.89 -9.29 -11.62
C VAL A 406 14.63 -9.02 -12.93
N SER A 407 15.38 -10.01 -13.41
CA SER A 407 16.25 -9.88 -14.59
C SER A 407 15.65 -10.40 -15.88
N ASP A 408 14.50 -11.09 -15.84
CA ASP A 408 13.83 -11.70 -16.99
C ASP A 408 12.49 -11.02 -17.35
N ARG A 409 12.22 -9.82 -16.82
CA ARG A 409 10.97 -9.05 -17.02
C ARG A 409 11.23 -7.55 -17.20
N GLY A 410 10.19 -6.81 -17.59
CA GLY A 410 10.21 -5.34 -17.71
C GLY A 410 10.79 -4.80 -19.02
N TYR A 411 11.23 -5.68 -19.93
CA TYR A 411 11.74 -5.32 -21.26
C TYR A 411 11.21 -6.32 -22.30
N ILE A 412 11.01 -5.85 -23.54
CA ILE A 412 10.74 -6.72 -24.68
C ILE A 412 12.08 -7.13 -25.30
N LYS A 413 12.59 -8.29 -24.90
CA LYS A 413 13.87 -8.86 -25.35
C LYS A 413 13.75 -10.37 -25.54
N GLN A 414 14.61 -10.94 -26.37
CA GLN A 414 14.72 -12.41 -26.47
C GLN A 414 15.08 -12.99 -25.09
N ASP A 415 14.58 -14.19 -24.81
CA ASP A 415 14.79 -14.96 -23.56
C ASP A 415 14.15 -14.34 -22.29
N PHE A 416 13.44 -13.22 -22.40
CA PHE A 416 12.62 -12.66 -21.33
C PHE A 416 11.26 -13.34 -21.27
N ARG A 417 10.61 -13.28 -20.10
CA ARG A 417 9.23 -13.75 -19.93
C ARG A 417 8.29 -12.91 -20.78
N ALA A 418 7.35 -13.59 -21.44
CA ALA A 418 6.32 -12.95 -22.26
C ALA A 418 5.22 -12.34 -21.39
N ASP A 419 5.58 -11.36 -20.57
CA ASP A 419 4.67 -10.41 -19.93
C ASP A 419 4.52 -9.21 -20.84
N LEU A 420 3.48 -9.22 -21.67
CA LEU A 420 3.33 -8.26 -22.77
C LEU A 420 1.94 -7.63 -22.74
N VAL A 421 1.88 -6.36 -23.13
CA VAL A 421 0.62 -5.63 -23.28
C VAL A 421 0.57 -5.07 -24.70
N LEU A 422 -0.49 -5.41 -25.43
CA LEU A 422 -0.84 -4.76 -26.69
C LEU A 422 -1.98 -3.78 -26.40
N PHE A 423 -1.75 -2.50 -26.68
CA PHE A 423 -2.76 -1.46 -26.52
C PHE A 423 -2.71 -0.47 -27.68
N ASP A 424 -3.82 0.20 -27.92
CA ASP A 424 -3.93 1.28 -28.90
C ASP A 424 -3.54 2.60 -28.23
N ALA A 425 -2.38 3.14 -28.61
CA ALA A 425 -1.86 4.40 -28.09
C ALA A 425 -2.80 5.60 -28.36
N GLY A 426 -3.58 5.57 -29.44
CA GLY A 426 -4.53 6.64 -29.79
C GLY A 426 -5.79 6.64 -28.94
N THR A 427 -6.17 5.50 -28.35
CA THR A 427 -7.46 5.34 -27.66
C THR A 427 -7.36 4.87 -26.21
N ILE A 428 -6.18 4.48 -25.74
CA ILE A 428 -5.94 4.06 -24.34
C ILE A 428 -6.44 5.13 -23.35
N ARG A 429 -7.32 4.74 -22.43
CA ARG A 429 -7.82 5.61 -21.36
C ARG A 429 -8.44 4.82 -20.21
N ASP A 430 -8.42 5.42 -19.03
CA ASP A 430 -9.24 5.00 -17.90
C ASP A 430 -10.72 5.32 -18.14
N VAL A 431 -11.58 4.37 -17.78
CA VAL A 431 -13.05 4.54 -17.81
C VAL A 431 -13.61 4.60 -16.39
N ALA A 432 -12.92 3.99 -15.42
CA ALA A 432 -13.30 4.03 -14.01
C ALA A 432 -13.38 5.47 -13.50
N THR A 433 -14.53 5.82 -12.93
CA THR A 433 -14.80 7.13 -12.33
C THR A 433 -15.09 6.98 -10.85
N TYR A 434 -15.17 8.07 -10.10
CA TYR A 434 -15.62 7.99 -8.71
C TYR A 434 -17.04 7.43 -8.59
N ALA A 435 -17.95 7.81 -9.49
CA ALA A 435 -19.33 7.33 -9.46
C ALA A 435 -19.45 5.85 -9.85
N ASP A 436 -18.64 5.42 -10.82
CA ASP A 436 -18.61 4.04 -11.33
C ASP A 436 -17.14 3.55 -11.39
N PRO A 437 -16.62 3.03 -10.26
CA PRO A 437 -15.19 2.78 -10.12
C PRO A 437 -14.71 1.42 -10.63
N ARG A 438 -15.62 0.50 -10.99
CA ARG A 438 -15.29 -0.87 -11.45
C ARG A 438 -15.46 -1.03 -12.95
N GLN A 439 -14.85 -0.12 -13.71
CA GLN A 439 -14.93 -0.13 -15.16
C GLN A 439 -13.59 -0.54 -15.78
N PRO A 440 -13.55 -1.62 -16.58
CA PRO A 440 -12.40 -1.96 -17.39
C PRO A 440 -11.96 -0.80 -18.27
N ALA A 441 -10.66 -0.66 -18.47
CA ALA A 441 -10.11 0.39 -19.32
C ALA A 441 -10.39 0.14 -20.80
N GLN A 442 -10.33 1.22 -21.59
CA GLN A 442 -10.43 1.14 -23.05
C GLN A 442 -9.04 1.21 -23.69
N GLY A 443 -8.88 0.57 -24.84
CA GLY A 443 -7.64 0.58 -25.62
C GLY A 443 -6.68 -0.58 -25.33
N ILE A 444 -6.86 -1.35 -24.25
CA ILE A 444 -6.12 -2.60 -24.03
C ILE A 444 -6.69 -3.69 -24.95
N ARG A 445 -5.85 -4.26 -25.82
CA ARG A 445 -6.24 -5.31 -26.79
C ARG A 445 -5.82 -6.70 -26.35
N ALA A 446 -4.61 -6.85 -25.83
CA ALA A 446 -4.14 -8.12 -25.29
C ALA A 446 -3.21 -7.92 -24.10
N VAL A 447 -3.25 -8.85 -23.17
CA VAL A 447 -2.34 -8.94 -22.03
C VAL A 447 -1.89 -10.38 -21.91
N LEU A 448 -0.58 -10.59 -22.00
CA LEU A 448 0.06 -11.87 -21.78
C LEU A 448 0.73 -11.85 -20.41
N VAL A 449 0.51 -12.89 -19.63
CA VAL A 449 1.25 -13.17 -18.39
C VAL A 449 1.96 -14.50 -18.59
N ASN A 450 3.28 -14.51 -18.50
CA ASN A 450 4.11 -15.70 -18.76
C ASN A 450 3.78 -16.39 -20.11
N GLY A 451 3.48 -15.59 -21.14
CA GLY A 451 3.17 -16.08 -22.50
C GLY A 451 1.75 -16.61 -22.70
N LYS A 452 0.86 -16.46 -21.71
CA LYS A 452 -0.53 -16.87 -21.80
C LYS A 452 -1.44 -15.64 -21.81
N PHE A 453 -2.44 -15.62 -22.70
CA PHE A 453 -3.38 -14.52 -22.81
C PHE A 453 -4.29 -14.47 -21.58
N ALA A 454 -4.07 -13.50 -20.70
CA ALA A 454 -5.01 -13.12 -19.64
C ALA A 454 -6.13 -12.22 -20.20
N VAL A 455 -5.81 -11.40 -21.20
CA VAL A 455 -6.77 -10.61 -21.99
C VAL A 455 -6.51 -10.87 -23.48
N ALA A 456 -7.56 -11.15 -24.24
CA ALA A 456 -7.51 -11.31 -25.69
C ALA A 456 -8.69 -10.58 -26.34
N GLU A 457 -8.42 -9.83 -27.41
CA GLU A 457 -9.39 -8.96 -28.09
C GLU A 457 -10.19 -8.07 -27.12
N GLY A 458 -9.49 -7.50 -26.14
CA GLY A 458 -10.05 -6.60 -25.13
C GLY A 458 -10.92 -7.28 -24.07
N LYS A 459 -10.97 -8.62 -24.00
CA LYS A 459 -11.76 -9.36 -23.01
C LYS A 459 -10.87 -10.26 -22.15
N ALA A 460 -11.17 -10.33 -20.86
CA ALA A 460 -10.53 -11.29 -19.97
C ALA A 460 -10.82 -12.73 -20.43
N THR A 461 -9.80 -13.58 -20.42
CA THR A 461 -9.90 -14.98 -20.88
C THR A 461 -10.19 -15.96 -19.74
N GLY A 462 -9.98 -15.53 -18.49
CA GLY A 462 -9.97 -16.39 -17.31
C GLY A 462 -8.67 -17.16 -17.09
N GLU A 463 -7.66 -16.98 -17.94
CA GLU A 463 -6.36 -17.62 -17.78
C GLU A 463 -5.59 -17.02 -16.60
N ARG A 464 -4.96 -17.90 -15.81
CA ARG A 464 -4.25 -17.53 -14.59
C ARG A 464 -2.87 -18.15 -14.59
N ALA A 465 -1.95 -17.40 -15.19
CA ALA A 465 -0.59 -17.82 -15.48
C ALA A 465 0.45 -17.08 -14.65
N GLY A 466 0.02 -16.28 -13.67
CA GLY A 466 0.89 -15.58 -12.75
C GLY A 466 1.74 -16.51 -11.89
N LYS A 467 2.90 -16.00 -11.47
CA LYS A 467 3.85 -16.68 -10.59
C LYS A 467 4.37 -15.74 -9.52
N THR A 468 4.74 -16.29 -8.37
CA THR A 468 5.46 -15.51 -7.37
C THR A 468 6.87 -15.17 -7.85
N LEU A 469 7.29 -13.94 -7.59
CA LEU A 469 8.63 -13.43 -7.89
C LEU A 469 9.40 -13.39 -6.59
N ARG A 470 10.44 -14.22 -6.51
CA ARG A 470 11.23 -14.42 -5.29
C ARG A 470 12.63 -13.86 -5.46
N LEU A 471 13.12 -13.18 -4.43
CA LEU A 471 14.51 -12.77 -4.36
C LEU A 471 15.40 -14.03 -4.41
N ARG A 472 16.30 -14.13 -5.39
CA ARG A 472 17.23 -15.26 -5.48
C ARG A 472 18.42 -15.01 -4.56
N ASN A 473 18.60 -15.86 -3.55
CA ASN A 473 19.76 -15.82 -2.69
C ASN A 473 20.96 -16.49 -3.37
N ASP A 474 21.80 -15.69 -4.05
CA ASP A 474 23.17 -16.13 -4.38
C ASP A 474 24.06 -16.19 -3.11
N HIS A 475 23.53 -15.77 -1.95
CA HIS A 475 24.20 -15.71 -0.64
C HIS A 475 23.90 -16.88 0.30
N ALA A 476 23.51 -18.05 -0.19
CA ALA A 476 23.31 -19.28 0.61
C ALA A 476 24.58 -19.79 1.37
N GLY A 477 25.64 -18.98 1.47
CA GLY A 477 26.88 -19.26 2.19
C GLY A 477 27.14 -18.38 3.42
N VAL A 478 26.26 -17.43 3.80
CA VAL A 478 26.44 -16.69 5.07
C VAL A 478 25.94 -17.56 6.21
N GLN A 479 26.88 -18.20 6.91
CA GLN A 479 26.61 -18.95 8.12
C GLN A 479 25.81 -18.10 9.12
N HIS A 480 24.64 -18.60 9.52
CA HIS A 480 23.95 -18.10 10.71
C HIS A 480 24.93 -18.15 11.90
N PRO A 481 25.00 -17.12 12.75
CA PRO A 481 25.77 -17.21 13.98
C PRO A 481 25.13 -18.29 14.84
N SER A 482 25.75 -19.47 14.86
CA SER A 482 25.41 -20.54 15.78
C SER A 482 25.53 -20.01 17.20
N GLY A 483 24.42 -20.05 17.94
CA GLY A 483 24.40 -19.74 19.36
C GLY A 483 25.44 -20.58 20.09
N ASN A 484 26.34 -19.92 20.81
CA ASN A 484 27.24 -20.59 21.73
C ASN A 484 26.40 -21.27 22.81
N ALA A 485 26.43 -22.61 22.79
CA ALA A 485 26.02 -23.42 23.91
C ALA A 485 26.95 -23.11 25.10
N VAL A 486 26.35 -22.65 26.19
CA VAL A 486 27.00 -22.53 27.49
C VAL A 486 27.18 -23.96 28.03
N SER A 487 28.43 -24.33 28.30
CA SER A 487 28.80 -25.47 29.15
C SER A 487 28.73 -25.11 30.62
#